data_AF-A0A963QJA8-F1
#
_entry.id   AF-A0A963QJA8-F1
#
_cell.length_a   1.000
_cell.length_b   1.000
_cell.length_c   1.000
_cell.angle_alpha   90.00
_cell.angle_beta   90.00
_cell.angle_gamma   90.00
#
_symmetry.space_group_name_H-M   'P 1'
#
loop_
_entity.id
_entity.type
_entity.pdbx_description
1 polymer ?
#
loop_
_entity_poly.entity_id
_entity_poly.type
_entity_poly.pdbx_seq_one_letter_code
_entity_poly.pdbx_strand_id
1 'polypeptide(L)' 'NMTKLESYQKGASFAATTFYCDIEGAPGDPPFDRAMAELGFHCDDVRILGTYEQARPRG' A
#
# COMPACT_ATOMS: atom_id res chain seq x y z
N ASN A 1 -5.00 -2.82 8.68
CA ASN A 1 -3.74 -2.87 9.46
C ASN A 1 -2.57 -2.88 8.48
N MET A 2 -1.42 -2.27 8.76
CA MET A 2 -0.25 -2.28 7.86
C MET A 2 0.82 -3.23 8.41
N THR A 3 1.22 -4.21 7.61
CA THR A 3 2.11 -5.30 8.06
C THR A 3 3.52 -5.20 7.48
N LYS A 4 3.69 -4.40 6.42
CA LYS A 4 4.99 -4.12 5.80
C LYS A 4 4.99 -2.70 5.22
N LEU A 5 6.11 -1.99 5.36
CA LEU A 5 6.36 -0.70 4.71
C LEU A 5 7.86 -0.53 4.45
N GLU A 6 8.24 -0.48 3.18
CA GLU A 6 9.62 -0.30 2.71
C GLU A 6 9.68 0.91 1.78
N SER A 7 10.72 1.73 1.90
CA SER A 7 10.94 2.91 1.05
C SER A 7 12.08 2.68 0.06
N TYR A 8 11.89 3.17 -1.16
CA TYR A 8 12.85 3.09 -2.25
C TYR A 8 12.95 4.45 -2.95
N GLN A 9 14.15 5.00 -3.05
CA GLN A 9 14.40 6.22 -3.81
C GLN A 9 14.65 5.86 -5.28
N LYS A 10 13.97 6.55 -6.20
CA LYS A 10 14.14 6.31 -7.63
C LYS A 10 15.33 7.12 -8.17
N GLY A 11 16.49 6.47 -8.25
CA GLY A 11 17.72 7.08 -8.79
C GLY A 11 18.39 8.07 -7.83
N ALA A 12 19.24 8.97 -8.37
CA ALA A 12 19.99 9.97 -7.59
C ALA A 12 19.19 11.26 -7.29
N SER A 13 17.95 11.34 -7.77
CA SER A 13 17.06 12.47 -7.52
C SER A 13 16.33 12.24 -6.21
N PHE A 14 16.55 13.14 -5.23
CA PHE A 14 15.80 13.16 -3.96
C PHE A 14 14.30 13.50 -4.14
N ALA A 15 13.82 13.68 -5.37
CA ALA A 15 12.48 14.22 -5.63
C ALA A 15 11.33 13.21 -5.54
N ALA A 16 11.59 11.89 -5.61
CA ALA A 16 10.52 10.89 -5.58
C ALA A 16 10.92 9.64 -4.77
N THR A 17 10.17 9.38 -3.70
CA THR A 17 10.28 8.14 -2.90
C THR A 17 9.09 7.26 -3.20
N THR A 18 9.34 6.01 -3.57
CA THR A 18 8.32 4.98 -3.78
C THR A 18 8.26 4.08 -2.56
N PHE A 19 7.07 3.61 -2.21
CA PHE A 19 6.87 2.68 -1.11
C PHE A 19 6.34 1.34 -1.61
N TYR A 20 6.82 0.26 -0.99
CA TYR A 20 6.23 -1.06 -1.08
C TYR A 20 5.58 -1.37 0.27
N CYS A 21 4.30 -1.72 0.28
CA CYS A 21 3.58 -2.01 1.51
C CYS A 21 2.64 -3.21 1.36
N ASP A 22 2.45 -3.91 2.48
CA ASP A 22 1.45 -4.96 2.61
C ASP A 22 0.45 -4.54 3.69
N ILE A 23 -0.84 -4.64 3.39
CA ILE A 23 -1.92 -4.28 4.31
C ILE A 23 -2.91 -5.44 4.46
N GLU A 24 -3.53 -5.51 5.64
CA GLU A 24 -4.66 -6.39 5.89
C GLU A 24 -5.96 -5.67 5.50
N GLY A 25 -6.65 -6.26 4.53
CA GLY A 25 -7.91 -5.80 3.95
C GLY A 25 -8.06 -6.34 2.53
N ALA A 26 -9.29 -6.33 2.00
CA ALA A 26 -9.58 -6.72 0.63
C ALA A 26 -10.34 -5.59 -0.11
N PRO A 27 -10.20 -5.50 -1.44
CA PRO A 27 -11.05 -4.63 -2.26
C PRO A 27 -12.54 -4.92 -2.01
N GLY A 28 -13.33 -3.86 -1.82
CA GLY A 28 -14.74 -3.95 -1.45
C GLY A 28 -14.99 -3.89 0.05
N ASP A 29 -13.97 -4.04 0.90
CA ASP A 29 -14.09 -3.73 2.32
C ASP A 29 -14.16 -2.20 2.48
N PRO A 30 -15.22 -1.64 3.10
CA PRO A 30 -15.35 -0.18 3.28
C PRO A 30 -14.13 0.53 3.89
N PRO A 31 -13.40 -0.04 4.89
CA PRO A 31 -12.18 0.61 5.38
C PRO A 31 -11.03 0.59 4.35
N PHE A 32 -10.88 -0.47 3.57
CA PHE A 32 -9.86 -0.57 2.53
C PHE A 32 -10.14 0.44 1.41
N ASP A 33 -11.37 0.46 0.91
CA ASP A 33 -11.75 1.33 -0.21
C ASP A 33 -11.56 2.82 0.12
N ARG A 34 -11.90 3.23 1.36
CA ARG A 34 -11.67 4.61 1.82
C ARG A 34 -10.18 4.94 1.91
N ALA A 35 -9.36 4.04 2.45
CA ALA A 35 -7.92 4.25 2.55
C ALA A 35 -7.27 4.34 1.16
N MET A 36 -7.70 3.52 0.21
CA MET A 36 -7.20 3.56 -1.17
C MET A 36 -7.61 4.84 -1.90
N ALA A 37 -8.81 5.36 -1.64
CA ALA A 37 -9.25 6.65 -2.19
C ALA A 37 -8.40 7.82 -1.66
N GLU A 38 -8.11 7.83 -0.36
CA GLU A 38 -7.25 8.84 0.26
C GLU A 38 -5.79 8.72 -0.22
N LEU A 39 -5.28 7.49 -0.36
CA LEU A 39 -3.95 7.24 -0.91
C LEU A 39 -3.83 7.74 -2.35
N GLY A 40 -4.83 7.49 -3.19
CA GLY A 40 -4.88 8.00 -4.57
C GLY A 40 -5.00 9.52 -4.67
N PHE A 41 -5.46 10.19 -3.62
CA PHE A 41 -5.46 11.66 -3.54
C PHE A 41 -4.10 12.24 -3.17
N HIS A 42 -3.33 11.55 -2.33
CA HIS A 42 -2.04 12.02 -1.82
C HIS A 42 -0.81 11.56 -2.60
N CYS A 43 -0.93 10.50 -3.40
CA CYS A 43 0.18 9.94 -4.17
C CYS A 43 0.01 10.21 -5.67
N ASP A 44 1.13 10.43 -6.36
CA ASP A 44 1.13 10.62 -7.82
C ASP A 44 0.73 9.34 -8.58
N ASP A 45 1.09 8.17 -8.06
CA ASP A 45 0.77 6.87 -8.63
C ASP A 45 0.59 5.82 -7.52
N VAL A 46 -0.39 4.94 -7.70
CA VAL A 46 -0.69 3.82 -6.80
C VAL A 46 -0.95 2.58 -7.63
N ARG A 47 -0.16 1.54 -7.41
CA ARG A 47 -0.28 0.27 -8.11
C ARG A 47 -0.55 -0.88 -7.14
N ILE A 48 -1.72 -1.49 -7.27
CA ILE A 48 -2.02 -2.76 -6.58
C ILE A 48 -1.29 -3.89 -7.30
N LEU A 49 -0.42 -4.60 -6.59
CA LEU A 49 0.33 -5.74 -7.13
C LEU A 49 -0.47 -7.04 -7.08
N GLY A 50 -1.41 -7.16 -6.15
CA GLY A 50 -2.32 -8.30 -6.03
C GLY A 50 -2.89 -8.41 -4.63
N THR A 51 -3.79 -9.38 -4.46
CA THR A 51 -4.31 -9.80 -3.16
C THR A 51 -4.03 -11.30 -2.98
N TYR A 52 -3.90 -11.74 -1.73
CA TYR A 52 -3.66 -13.14 -1.40
C TYR A 52 -4.24 -13.45 -0.03
N GLU A 53 -4.57 -14.72 0.20
CA GLU A 53 -5.08 -15.16 1.50
C GLU A 53 -4.01 -15.06 2.58
N GLN A 54 -4.42 -14.62 3.76
CA GLN A 54 -3.53 -14.59 4.92
C GLN A 54 -3.16 -16.02 5.34
N ALA A 55 -1.87 -16.36 5.24
CA ALA A 55 -1.40 -17.70 5.55
C ALA A 55 -1.52 -18.08 7.04
N ARG A 56 -1.41 -17.11 7.96
CA ARG A 56 -1.53 -17.31 9.41
C ARG A 56 -2.14 -16.07 10.08
N PRO A 57 -2.98 -16.23 11.12
CA PRO A 57 -3.47 -15.10 11.91
C PRO A 57 -2.32 -14.25 12.44
N ARG A 58 -2.45 -12.93 12.31
CA ARG A 58 -1.55 -11.96 12.94
C ARG A 58 -2.13 -11.57 14.31
N GLY A 59 -1.25 -11.39 15.29
CA GLY A 59 -1.58 -11.00 16.66
C GLY A 59 -1.15 -9.58 16.96
#